data_AF-A0A139ANC2-F1
#
_entry.id   AF-A0A139ANC2-F1
#
_cell.length_a   1.000
_cell.length_b   1.000
_cell.length_c   1.000
_cell.angle_alpha   90.00
_cell.angle_beta   90.00
_cell.angle_gamma   90.00
#
_symmetry.space_group_name_H-M   'P 1'
#
loop_
_entity.id
_entity.type
_entity.pdbx_description
1 polymer ?
#
loop_
_entity_poly.entity_id
_entity_poly.type
_entity_poly.pdbx_seq_one_letter_code
_entity_poly.pdbx_strand_id
1 'polypeptide(L)'
;MWNSLCHIWLCGLTLVAMWDEPWVYDTPTWFTEWPGIEMNDAMKFMYQWYIAYTIYSFLDIIFSTSARQKDFSQMMVHHSTTFFLCTFSFYFGFHRVGAVMMFIHDISDPPMEIAKLFLYTGYQQMADLTFVFFALVFAYTRIWLYPRHVLTAVWFYGPRTFPDGTRADWLFYIVCSALLALLALHVFWIWLIGVIIFKALRDGNVEGDVRDEMEDE
;
A
#
# COMPACT_ATOMS: atom_id res chain seq x y z
N MET A 1 -11.40 10.96 9.33
CA MET A 1 -11.84 11.89 8.25
C MET A 1 -10.67 12.45 7.45
N TRP A 2 -9.66 13.07 8.09
CA TRP A 2 -8.46 13.59 7.37
C TRP A 2 -7.70 12.52 6.57
N ASN A 3 -7.44 11.35 7.15
CA ASN A 3 -6.72 10.26 6.45
C ASN A 3 -7.41 9.82 5.15
N SER A 4 -8.74 9.66 5.16
CA SER A 4 -9.52 9.34 3.95
C SER A 4 -9.31 10.36 2.83
N LEU A 5 -9.31 11.66 3.15
CA LEU A 5 -9.07 12.72 2.18
C LEU A 5 -7.66 12.65 1.61
N CYS A 6 -6.65 12.35 2.43
CA CYS A 6 -5.28 12.14 1.97
C CYS A 6 -5.18 10.96 1.00
N HIS A 7 -5.78 9.81 1.32
CA HIS A 7 -5.74 8.64 0.43
C HIS A 7 -6.46 8.88 -0.90
N ILE A 8 -7.62 9.56 -0.88
CA ILE A 8 -8.34 9.94 -2.10
C ILE A 8 -7.48 10.86 -2.96
N TRP A 9 -6.83 11.85 -2.34
CA TRP A 9 -5.93 12.79 -3.01
C TRP A 9 -4.73 12.08 -3.65
N LEU A 10 -4.06 11.21 -2.90
CA LEU A 10 -2.91 10.42 -3.39
C LEU A 10 -3.29 9.47 -4.53
N CYS A 11 -4.43 8.79 -4.43
CA CYS A 11 -4.98 7.98 -5.52
C CYS A 11 -5.23 8.84 -6.78
N GLY A 12 -5.83 10.02 -6.60
CA GLY A 12 -6.10 10.95 -7.70
C GLY A 12 -4.83 11.44 -8.38
N LEU A 13 -3.81 11.85 -7.60
CA LEU A 13 -2.50 12.24 -8.13
C LEU A 13 -1.85 11.12 -8.94
N THR A 14 -1.95 9.89 -8.45
CA THR A 14 -1.36 8.72 -9.13
C THR A 14 -2.06 8.41 -10.44
N LEU A 15 -3.39 8.50 -10.48
CA LEU A 15 -4.16 8.36 -11.72
C LEU A 15 -3.79 9.43 -12.74
N VAL A 16 -3.65 10.69 -12.32
CA VAL A 16 -3.22 11.78 -13.21
C VAL A 16 -1.81 11.55 -13.73
N ALA A 17 -0.88 11.10 -12.87
CA ALA A 17 0.50 10.83 -13.27
C ALA A 17 0.64 9.67 -14.27
N MET A 18 -0.32 8.74 -14.28
CA MET A 18 -0.32 7.54 -15.12
C MET A 18 -1.30 7.60 -16.32
N TRP A 19 -2.09 8.66 -16.45
CA TRP A 19 -3.28 8.68 -17.32
C TRP A 19 -2.99 8.33 -18.79
N ASP A 20 -1.95 8.92 -19.38
CA ASP A 20 -1.57 8.73 -20.79
C ASP A 20 -0.28 7.89 -20.95
N GLU A 21 0.10 7.15 -19.91
CA GLU A 21 1.37 6.42 -19.88
C GLU A 21 1.19 4.97 -20.38
N PRO A 22 1.80 4.58 -21.52
CA PRO A 22 1.55 3.27 -22.12
C PRO A 22 2.11 2.09 -21.32
N TRP A 23 3.14 2.34 -20.51
CA TRP A 23 3.80 1.32 -19.69
C TRP A 23 2.94 0.83 -18.52
N VAL A 24 1.86 1.54 -18.15
CA VAL A 24 1.03 1.22 -16.98
C VAL A 24 0.49 -0.21 -17.04
N TYR A 25 0.09 -0.66 -18.24
CA TYR A 25 -0.50 -1.98 -18.45
C TYR A 25 0.51 -3.04 -18.91
N ASP A 26 1.77 -2.65 -19.14
CA ASP A 26 2.79 -3.52 -19.71
C ASP A 26 3.97 -3.73 -18.75
N THR A 27 3.80 -4.68 -17.82
CA THR A 27 4.75 -4.99 -16.75
C THR A 27 6.23 -5.17 -17.18
N PRO A 28 6.56 -5.84 -18.30
CA PRO A 28 7.93 -5.91 -18.81
C PRO A 28 8.61 -4.56 -19.09
N THR A 29 7.84 -3.51 -19.36
CA THR A 29 8.38 -2.20 -19.78
C THR A 29 8.75 -1.26 -18.64
N TRP A 30 8.44 -1.63 -17.39
CA TRP A 30 8.65 -0.76 -16.23
C TRP A 30 10.11 -0.41 -15.95
N PHE A 31 11.05 -1.23 -16.44
CA PHE A 31 12.48 -1.00 -16.33
C PHE A 31 13.14 -0.65 -17.67
N THR A 32 12.41 -0.67 -18.77
CA THR A 32 12.94 -0.35 -20.10
C THR A 32 13.45 1.09 -20.11
N GLU A 33 14.64 1.29 -20.70
CA GLU A 33 15.37 2.58 -20.77
C GLU A 33 16.01 3.06 -19.47
N TRP A 34 15.95 2.30 -18.37
CA TRP A 34 16.70 2.63 -17.16
C TRP A 34 18.23 2.61 -17.43
N PRO A 35 19.02 3.58 -16.89
CA PRO A 35 18.67 4.65 -15.95
C PRO A 35 18.15 5.97 -16.57
N GLY A 36 17.86 6.00 -17.87
CA GLY A 36 17.41 7.18 -18.62
C GLY A 36 15.89 7.42 -18.62
N ILE A 37 15.13 6.84 -17.69
CA ILE A 37 13.68 7.00 -17.67
C ILE A 37 13.33 8.42 -17.19
N GLU A 38 12.87 9.27 -18.11
CA GLU A 38 12.39 10.60 -17.74
C GLU A 38 11.09 10.53 -16.95
N MET A 39 11.00 11.35 -15.90
CA MET A 39 9.81 11.46 -15.06
C MET A 39 8.99 12.67 -15.51
N ASN A 40 7.73 12.45 -15.87
CA ASN A 40 6.81 13.54 -16.19
C ASN A 40 6.55 14.41 -14.93
N ASP A 41 6.09 15.66 -15.13
CA ASP A 41 5.94 16.61 -14.02
C ASP A 41 4.82 16.22 -13.04
N ALA A 42 3.75 15.57 -13.52
CA ALA A 42 2.69 15.03 -12.67
C ALA A 42 3.23 13.93 -11.73
N MET A 43 4.09 13.07 -12.23
CA MET A 43 4.76 12.01 -11.49
C MET A 43 5.73 12.60 -10.45
N LYS A 44 6.52 13.62 -10.80
CA LYS A 44 7.35 14.36 -9.84
C LYS A 44 6.52 14.90 -8.68
N PHE A 45 5.41 15.57 -9.00
CA PHE A 45 4.52 16.16 -8.00
C PHE A 45 3.88 15.08 -7.12
N MET A 46 3.41 13.98 -7.73
CA MET A 46 2.89 12.81 -7.03
C MET A 46 3.92 12.26 -6.01
N TYR A 47 5.16 12.03 -6.43
CA TYR A 47 6.22 11.54 -5.54
C TYR A 47 6.52 12.49 -4.37
N GLN A 48 6.50 13.82 -4.59
CA GLN A 48 6.69 14.78 -3.51
C GLN A 48 5.61 14.65 -2.43
N TRP A 49 4.35 14.48 -2.82
CA TRP A 49 3.24 14.25 -1.90
C TRP A 49 3.35 12.91 -1.18
N TYR A 50 3.73 11.82 -1.87
CA TYR A 50 3.93 10.51 -1.24
C TYR A 50 5.08 10.52 -0.23
N ILE A 51 6.21 11.15 -0.55
CA ILE A 51 7.33 11.27 0.38
C ILE A 51 6.91 12.09 1.60
N ALA A 52 6.20 13.22 1.40
CA ALA A 52 5.69 14.02 2.52
C ALA A 52 4.70 13.24 3.39
N TYR A 53 3.77 12.50 2.77
CA TYR A 53 2.77 11.70 3.48
C TYR A 53 3.41 10.52 4.23
N THR A 54 4.33 9.79 3.61
CA THR A 54 5.04 8.66 4.26
C THR A 54 5.88 9.12 5.45
N ILE A 55 6.54 10.29 5.36
CA ILE A 55 7.20 10.92 6.51
C ILE A 55 6.19 11.27 7.59
N TYR A 56 5.09 11.95 7.24
CA TYR A 56 4.04 12.30 8.19
C TYR A 56 3.50 11.07 8.93
N SER A 57 3.10 10.02 8.20
CA SER A 57 2.54 8.80 8.81
C SER A 57 3.56 8.06 9.67
N PHE A 58 4.84 8.06 9.28
CA PHE A 58 5.90 7.46 10.10
C PHE A 58 6.10 8.21 11.42
N LEU A 59 6.12 9.56 11.37
CA LEU A 59 6.23 10.39 12.58
C LEU A 59 4.98 10.27 13.45
N ASP A 60 3.78 10.22 12.85
CA ASP A 60 2.52 10.04 13.57
C ASP A 60 2.55 8.75 14.40
N ILE A 61 3.00 7.63 13.84
CA ILE A 61 3.12 6.37 14.58
C ILE A 61 4.15 6.46 15.71
N ILE A 62 5.26 7.16 15.52
CA ILE A 62 6.30 7.29 16.56
C ILE A 62 5.81 8.15 17.74
N PHE A 63 5.13 9.27 17.44
CA PHE A 63 4.80 10.29 18.44
C PHE A 63 3.36 10.20 18.97
N SER A 64 2.47 9.45 18.32
CA SER A 64 1.10 9.24 18.81
C SER A 64 1.10 8.31 20.02
N THR A 65 1.05 8.92 21.22
CA THR A 65 1.03 8.21 22.50
C THR A 65 -0.34 7.63 22.86
N SER A 66 -1.41 8.06 22.18
CA SER A 66 -2.80 7.84 22.61
C SER A 66 -3.46 6.57 22.04
N ALA A 67 -2.85 5.89 21.07
CA ALA A 67 -3.48 4.76 20.38
C ALA A 67 -2.44 3.74 19.89
N ARG A 68 -1.67 3.13 20.78
CA ARG A 68 -0.91 1.92 20.43
C ARG A 68 -1.90 0.77 20.23
N GLN A 69 -2.41 0.68 19.01
CA GLN A 69 -3.27 -0.42 18.59
C GLN A 69 -2.47 -1.73 18.55
N LYS A 70 -3.16 -2.87 18.65
CA LYS A 70 -2.54 -4.21 18.78
C LYS A 70 -1.63 -4.58 17.62
N ASP A 71 -1.73 -3.91 16.48
CA ASP A 71 -0.89 -4.08 15.30
C ASP A 71 0.22 -3.01 15.15
N PHE A 72 0.57 -2.30 16.23
CA PHE A 72 1.58 -1.24 16.22
C PHE A 72 2.91 -1.69 15.58
N SER A 73 3.40 -2.88 15.93
CA SER A 73 4.66 -3.40 15.39
C SER A 73 4.58 -3.64 13.88
N GLN A 74 3.46 -4.18 13.41
CA GLN A 74 3.19 -4.45 12.00
C GLN A 74 3.08 -3.14 11.22
N MET A 75 2.39 -2.14 11.77
CA MET A 75 2.30 -0.80 11.19
C MET A 75 3.66 -0.09 11.17
N MET A 76 4.48 -0.20 12.21
CA MET A 76 5.83 0.37 12.22
C MET A 76 6.71 -0.23 11.12
N VAL A 77 6.69 -1.55 10.96
CA VAL A 77 7.40 -2.25 9.88
C VAL A 77 6.88 -1.80 8.52
N HIS A 78 5.55 -1.69 8.36
CA HIS A 78 4.93 -1.20 7.14
C HIS A 78 5.40 0.21 6.77
N HIS A 79 5.25 1.19 7.65
CA HIS A 79 5.60 2.58 7.37
C HIS A 79 7.11 2.77 7.14
N SER A 80 7.94 2.02 7.85
CA SER A 80 9.39 1.98 7.58
C SER A 80 9.67 1.45 6.18
N THR A 81 8.97 0.38 5.78
CA THR A 81 9.15 -0.27 4.48
C THR A 81 8.63 0.59 3.33
N THR A 82 7.46 1.22 3.48
CA THR A 82 6.89 2.09 2.45
C THR A 82 7.69 3.38 2.29
N PHE A 83 8.18 3.99 3.38
CA PHE A 83 9.09 5.13 3.31
C PHE A 83 10.40 4.78 2.57
N PHE A 84 11.00 3.63 2.91
CA PHE A 84 12.20 3.14 2.24
C PHE A 84 11.96 2.91 0.75
N LEU A 85 10.93 2.15 0.37
CA LEU A 85 10.64 1.83 -1.04
C LEU A 85 10.23 3.06 -1.86
N CYS A 86 9.47 3.99 -1.28
CA CYS A 86 9.08 5.24 -1.93
C CYS A 86 10.30 6.11 -2.23
N THR A 87 11.18 6.30 -1.24
CA THR A 87 12.40 7.11 -1.41
C THR A 87 13.39 6.43 -2.36
N PHE A 88 13.53 5.11 -2.25
CA PHE A 88 14.41 4.32 -3.11
C PHE A 88 13.96 4.37 -4.58
N SER A 89 12.67 4.13 -4.86
CA SER A 89 12.14 4.19 -6.22
C SER A 89 12.29 5.57 -6.86
N PHE A 90 12.13 6.64 -6.07
CA PHE A 90 12.38 8.00 -6.52
C PHE A 90 13.86 8.25 -6.85
N TYR A 91 14.77 7.93 -5.93
CA TYR A 91 16.21 8.25 -6.07
C TYR A 91 16.87 7.47 -7.21
N PHE A 92 16.51 6.20 -7.38
CA PHE A 92 17.08 5.34 -8.40
C PHE A 92 16.30 5.35 -9.71
N GLY A 93 15.23 6.15 -9.85
CA GLY A 93 14.49 6.27 -11.11
C GLY A 93 13.63 5.05 -11.47
N PHE A 94 13.20 4.26 -10.48
CA PHE A 94 12.21 3.18 -10.65
C PHE A 94 10.78 3.71 -10.53
N HIS A 95 10.53 4.88 -11.11
CA HIS A 95 9.31 5.64 -10.85
C HIS A 95 8.06 4.98 -11.43
N ARG A 96 8.17 4.31 -12.59
CA ARG A 96 7.08 3.54 -13.24
C ARG A 96 6.52 2.45 -12.33
N VAL A 97 7.37 1.52 -11.87
CA VAL A 97 6.96 0.44 -10.95
C VAL A 97 6.53 1.01 -9.60
N GLY A 98 7.21 2.04 -9.10
CA GLY A 98 6.84 2.68 -7.83
C GLY A 98 5.45 3.33 -7.87
N ALA A 99 5.07 3.98 -8.97
CA ALA A 99 3.74 4.59 -9.13
C ALA A 99 2.61 3.55 -9.15
N VAL A 100 2.79 2.46 -9.90
CA VAL A 100 1.82 1.35 -9.93
C VAL A 100 1.71 0.71 -8.55
N MET A 101 2.85 0.51 -7.88
CA MET A 101 2.87 0.00 -6.52
C MET A 101 2.06 0.90 -5.58
N MET A 102 2.31 2.21 -5.56
CA MET A 102 1.54 3.16 -4.73
C MET A 102 0.04 3.09 -4.99
N PHE A 103 -0.39 3.10 -6.26
CA PHE A 103 -1.81 3.04 -6.61
C PHE A 103 -2.50 1.75 -6.11
N ILE A 104 -1.87 0.60 -6.35
CA ILE A 104 -2.37 -0.71 -5.93
C ILE A 104 -2.56 -0.78 -4.41
N HIS A 105 -1.69 -0.10 -3.64
CA HIS A 105 -1.71 -0.08 -2.17
C HIS A 105 -2.61 0.99 -1.56
N ASP A 106 -2.98 2.04 -2.29
CA ASP A 106 -3.83 3.11 -1.73
C ASP A 106 -5.31 2.93 -2.08
N ILE A 107 -5.65 2.24 -3.17
CA ILE A 107 -7.04 2.21 -3.68
C ILE A 107 -8.08 1.55 -2.74
N SER A 108 -7.69 0.71 -1.77
CA SER A 108 -8.64 0.16 -0.78
C SER A 108 -8.84 1.07 0.43
N ASP A 109 -7.95 2.03 0.65
CA ASP A 109 -7.89 2.76 1.90
C ASP A 109 -9.05 3.77 2.03
N PRO A 110 -9.51 4.45 0.94
CA PRO A 110 -10.70 5.27 1.04
C PRO A 110 -11.94 4.46 1.47
N PRO A 111 -12.28 3.30 0.86
CA PRO A 111 -13.34 2.43 1.39
C PRO A 111 -13.17 2.05 2.86
N MET A 112 -11.98 1.67 3.31
CA MET A 112 -11.72 1.32 4.71
C MET A 112 -12.06 2.47 5.65
N GLU A 113 -11.59 3.67 5.34
CA GLU A 113 -11.83 4.86 6.17
C GLU A 113 -13.30 5.29 6.13
N ILE A 114 -13.99 5.13 4.99
CA ILE A 114 -15.42 5.40 4.87
C ILE A 114 -16.24 4.40 5.71
N ALA A 115 -15.85 3.12 5.74
CA ALA A 115 -16.51 2.11 6.59
C ALA A 115 -16.43 2.49 8.08
N LYS A 116 -15.26 2.94 8.56
CA LYS A 116 -15.10 3.44 9.94
C LYS A 116 -15.97 4.66 10.21
N LEU A 117 -16.09 5.58 9.25
CA LEU A 117 -16.96 6.76 9.39
C LEU A 117 -18.44 6.38 9.53
N PHE A 118 -18.92 5.40 8.75
CA PHE A 118 -20.28 4.90 8.91
C PHE A 118 -20.51 4.21 10.26
N LEU A 119 -19.52 3.46 10.73
CA LEU A 119 -19.55 2.85 12.06
C LEU A 119 -19.67 3.90 13.17
N TYR A 120 -18.82 4.95 13.13
CA TYR A 120 -18.86 6.05 14.11
C TYR A 120 -20.13 6.88 14.09
N THR A 121 -20.84 6.90 12.97
CA THR A 121 -22.10 7.63 12.80
C THR A 121 -23.34 6.75 13.03
N GLY A 122 -23.15 5.47 13.38
CA GLY A 122 -24.21 4.52 13.71
C GLY A 122 -24.91 3.90 12.49
N TYR A 123 -24.41 4.09 11.27
CA TYR A 123 -24.98 3.50 10.05
C TYR A 123 -24.40 2.11 9.76
N GLN A 124 -24.71 1.13 10.62
CA GLN A 124 -24.13 -0.22 10.58
C GLN A 124 -24.20 -0.89 9.20
N GLN A 125 -25.39 -0.89 8.56
CA GLN A 125 -25.55 -1.53 7.24
C GLN A 125 -24.63 -0.94 6.17
N MET A 126 -24.40 0.38 6.21
CA MET A 126 -23.49 1.05 5.28
C MET A 126 -22.04 0.77 5.64
N ALA A 127 -21.71 0.67 6.93
CA ALA A 127 -20.38 0.28 7.41
C ALA A 127 -20.02 -1.13 6.91
N ASP A 128 -20.91 -2.10 7.09
CA ASP A 128 -20.72 -3.49 6.68
C ASP A 128 -20.57 -3.62 5.16
N LEU A 129 -21.45 -2.97 4.38
CA LEU A 129 -21.37 -2.97 2.91
C LEU A 129 -20.02 -2.38 2.44
N THR A 130 -19.61 -1.25 3.02
CA THR A 130 -18.37 -0.59 2.63
C THR A 130 -17.15 -1.41 3.07
N PHE A 131 -17.22 -2.08 4.22
CA PHE A 131 -16.18 -2.98 4.71
C PHE A 131 -16.00 -4.20 3.81
N VAL A 132 -17.09 -4.81 3.33
CA VAL A 132 -17.02 -5.91 2.35
C VAL A 132 -16.40 -5.43 1.03
N PHE A 133 -16.79 -4.24 0.56
CA PHE A 133 -16.17 -3.65 -0.64
C PHE A 133 -14.67 -3.40 -0.45
N PHE A 134 -14.27 -2.82 0.68
CA PHE A 134 -12.87 -2.69 1.10
C PHE A 134 -12.14 -4.03 1.04
N ALA A 135 -12.69 -5.08 1.67
CA ALA A 135 -12.05 -6.39 1.77
C ALA A 135 -11.80 -7.00 0.37
N LEU A 136 -12.76 -6.87 -0.55
CA LEU A 136 -12.62 -7.34 -1.93
C LEU A 136 -11.53 -6.58 -2.70
N VAL A 137 -11.52 -5.25 -2.60
CA VAL A 137 -10.49 -4.42 -3.24
C VAL A 137 -9.11 -4.71 -2.64
N PHE A 138 -9.01 -4.84 -1.32
CA PHE A 138 -7.78 -5.20 -0.62
C PHE A 138 -7.24 -6.55 -1.10
N ALA A 139 -8.09 -7.59 -1.13
CA ALA A 139 -7.69 -8.92 -1.59
C ALA A 139 -7.23 -8.89 -3.05
N TYR A 140 -8.01 -8.27 -3.94
CA TYR A 140 -7.69 -8.24 -5.36
C TYR A 140 -6.36 -7.52 -5.64
N THR A 141 -6.14 -6.34 -5.07
CA THR A 141 -4.95 -5.59 -5.45
C THR A 141 -3.70 -6.06 -4.70
N ARG A 142 -3.79 -6.44 -3.41
CA ARG A 142 -2.60 -6.79 -2.60
C ARG A 142 -2.22 -8.27 -2.66
N ILE A 143 -3.17 -9.18 -2.89
CA ILE A 143 -2.89 -10.62 -2.97
C ILE A 143 -2.78 -11.09 -4.42
N TRP A 144 -3.53 -10.49 -5.35
CA TRP A 144 -3.47 -10.89 -6.76
C TRP A 144 -2.62 -9.96 -7.63
N LEU A 145 -2.98 -8.66 -7.76
CA LEU A 145 -2.23 -7.75 -8.64
C LEU A 145 -0.78 -7.53 -8.20
N TYR A 146 -0.55 -7.31 -6.91
CA TYR A 146 0.78 -6.99 -6.39
C TYR A 146 1.82 -8.10 -6.67
N PRO A 147 1.60 -9.39 -6.32
CA PRO A 147 2.55 -10.44 -6.68
C PRO A 147 2.66 -10.66 -8.19
N ARG A 148 1.52 -10.62 -8.89
CA ARG A 148 1.45 -10.92 -10.33
C ARG A 148 2.19 -9.89 -11.19
N HIS A 149 2.14 -8.62 -10.80
CA HIS A 149 2.73 -7.53 -11.58
C HIS A 149 3.99 -6.97 -10.91
N VAL A 150 3.91 -6.47 -9.67
CA VAL A 150 5.04 -5.80 -9.01
C VAL A 150 6.17 -6.77 -8.68
N LEU A 151 5.88 -7.87 -7.99
CA LEU A 151 6.93 -8.84 -7.66
C LEU A 151 7.50 -9.51 -8.90
N THR A 152 6.64 -9.87 -9.86
CA THR A 152 7.10 -10.43 -11.14
C THR A 152 8.00 -9.45 -11.89
N ALA A 153 7.66 -8.15 -11.92
CA ALA A 153 8.48 -7.16 -12.59
C ALA A 153 9.86 -7.04 -11.96
N VAL A 154 9.89 -6.84 -10.64
CA VAL A 154 11.13 -6.65 -9.91
C VAL A 154 11.99 -7.91 -10.01
N TRP A 155 11.40 -9.11 -9.88
CA TRP A 155 12.17 -10.36 -9.85
C TRP A 155 12.69 -10.81 -11.21
N PHE A 156 11.91 -10.66 -12.28
CA PHE A 156 12.27 -11.19 -13.60
C PHE A 156 12.81 -10.15 -14.56
N TYR A 157 12.32 -8.91 -14.50
CA TYR A 157 12.74 -7.86 -15.43
C TYR A 157 13.81 -6.96 -14.81
N GLY A 158 13.73 -6.66 -13.50
CA GLY A 158 14.73 -5.87 -12.78
C GLY A 158 16.18 -6.33 -13.01
N PRO A 159 16.56 -7.59 -12.70
CA PRO A 159 17.93 -8.09 -12.85
C PRO A 159 18.47 -7.99 -14.28
N ARG A 160 17.60 -8.06 -15.29
CA ARG A 160 18.02 -8.00 -16.70
C ARG A 160 18.39 -6.59 -17.15
N THR A 161 18.04 -5.59 -16.37
CA THR A 161 18.28 -4.18 -16.67
C THR A 161 19.53 -3.63 -15.96
N PHE A 162 20.00 -4.30 -14.90
CA PHE A 162 21.20 -3.88 -14.19
C PHE A 162 22.48 -4.39 -14.88
N PRO A 163 23.51 -3.54 -15.04
CA PRO A 163 24.82 -4.00 -15.50
C PRO A 163 25.44 -4.99 -14.49
N ASP A 164 25.82 -6.17 -14.97
CA ASP A 164 26.42 -7.23 -14.16
C ASP A 164 27.63 -6.74 -13.35
N GLY A 165 27.70 -7.10 -12.06
CA GLY A 165 28.89 -6.94 -11.23
C GLY A 165 29.09 -5.56 -10.58
N THR A 166 28.03 -4.76 -10.43
CA THR A 166 28.11 -3.45 -9.76
C THR A 166 27.79 -3.53 -8.27
N ARG A 167 28.18 -2.50 -7.51
CA ARG A 167 27.80 -2.30 -6.08
C ARG A 167 26.27 -2.22 -5.85
N ALA A 168 25.44 -2.34 -6.88
CA ALA A 168 23.97 -2.28 -6.79
C ALA A 168 23.31 -3.63 -6.44
N ASP A 169 24.04 -4.75 -6.53
CA ASP A 169 23.45 -6.09 -6.34
C ASP A 169 22.87 -6.31 -4.93
N TRP A 170 23.59 -5.88 -3.87
CA TRP A 170 23.11 -6.02 -2.50
C TRP A 170 21.91 -5.11 -2.19
N LEU A 171 21.87 -3.91 -2.77
CA LEU A 171 20.72 -2.99 -2.66
C LEU A 171 19.48 -3.59 -3.30
N PHE A 172 19.63 -4.24 -4.45
CA PHE A 172 18.54 -4.95 -5.12
C PHE A 172 17.94 -6.06 -4.23
N TYR A 173 18.78 -6.85 -3.54
CA TYR A 173 18.29 -7.85 -2.59
C TYR A 173 17.57 -7.24 -1.39
N ILE A 174 17.99 -6.08 -0.90
CA ILE A 174 17.27 -5.35 0.17
C ILE A 174 15.90 -4.86 -0.32
N VAL A 175 15.80 -4.37 -1.54
CA VAL A 175 14.50 -3.99 -2.12
C VAL A 175 13.60 -5.20 -2.28
N CYS A 176 14.13 -6.32 -2.77
CA CYS A 176 13.38 -7.56 -2.87
C CYS A 176 12.89 -8.06 -1.50
N SER A 177 13.73 -8.00 -0.47
CA SER A 177 13.33 -8.40 0.89
C SER A 177 12.28 -7.47 1.48
N ALA A 178 12.38 -6.16 1.25
CA ALA A 178 11.37 -5.16 1.64
C ALA A 178 10.01 -5.43 0.96
N LEU A 179 10.01 -5.76 -0.34
CA LEU A 179 8.78 -6.11 -1.06
C LEU A 179 8.16 -7.42 -0.54
N LEU A 180 8.98 -8.43 -0.22
CA LEU A 180 8.49 -9.66 0.41
C LEU A 180 7.96 -9.42 1.83
N ALA A 181 8.57 -8.50 2.59
CA ALA A 181 8.06 -8.10 3.89
C ALA A 181 6.68 -7.43 3.78
N LEU A 182 6.46 -6.58 2.76
CA LEU A 182 5.12 -6.05 2.47
C LEU A 182 4.13 -7.16 2.13
N LEU A 183 4.50 -8.13 1.29
CA LEU A 183 3.62 -9.26 0.98
C LEU A 183 3.22 -10.04 2.25
N ALA A 184 4.17 -10.31 3.14
CA ALA A 184 3.91 -11.01 4.40
C ALA A 184 2.90 -10.23 5.26
N LEU A 185 3.03 -8.91 5.33
CA LEU A 185 2.06 -8.05 6.01
C LEU A 185 0.68 -8.09 5.35
N HIS A 186 0.58 -8.10 4.01
CA HIS A 186 -0.70 -8.25 3.33
C HIS A 186 -1.38 -9.58 3.64
N VAL A 187 -0.61 -10.67 3.69
CA VAL A 187 -1.13 -12.00 4.09
C VAL A 187 -1.60 -11.99 5.54
N PHE A 188 -0.89 -11.30 6.43
CA PHE A 188 -1.33 -11.10 7.81
C PHE A 188 -2.65 -10.32 7.91
N TRP A 189 -2.78 -9.20 7.19
CA TRP A 189 -4.00 -8.39 7.24
C TRP A 189 -5.20 -9.05 6.56
N ILE A 190 -5.01 -9.77 5.45
CA ILE A 190 -6.13 -10.50 4.83
C ILE A 190 -6.64 -11.61 5.76
N TRP A 191 -5.75 -12.25 6.52
CA TRP A 191 -6.14 -13.20 7.55
C TRP A 191 -7.00 -12.52 8.64
N LEU A 192 -6.59 -11.35 9.13
CA LEU A 192 -7.39 -10.57 10.08
C LEU A 192 -8.76 -10.18 9.52
N ILE A 193 -8.82 -9.69 8.28
CA ILE A 193 -10.09 -9.35 7.61
C ILE A 193 -10.99 -10.58 7.54
N GLY A 194 -10.43 -11.76 7.20
CA GLY A 194 -11.19 -13.02 7.18
C GLY A 194 -11.74 -13.41 8.54
N VAL A 195 -10.99 -13.20 9.62
CA VAL A 195 -11.45 -13.43 11.00
C VAL A 195 -12.62 -12.50 11.34
N ILE A 196 -12.55 -11.21 10.97
CA ILE A 196 -13.63 -10.25 11.20
C ILE A 196 -14.90 -10.66 10.45
N ILE A 197 -14.78 -11.02 9.17
CA ILE A 197 -15.92 -11.48 8.35
C ILE A 197 -16.53 -12.76 8.93
N PHE A 198 -15.71 -13.71 9.39
CA PHE A 198 -16.21 -14.95 9.97
C PHE A 198 -16.99 -14.71 11.28
N LYS A 199 -16.48 -13.84 12.16
CA LYS A 199 -17.16 -13.42 13.39
C LYS A 199 -18.49 -12.73 13.06
N ALA A 200 -18.47 -11.78 12.12
CA ALA A 200 -19.66 -11.07 11.63
C ALA A 200 -20.78 -12.03 11.17
N LEU A 201 -20.42 -13.06 10.40
CA LEU A 201 -21.37 -14.04 9.89
C LEU A 201 -21.92 -14.98 10.96
N ARG A 202 -21.11 -15.31 11.98
CA ARG A 202 -21.51 -16.20 13.08
C ARG A 202 -22.42 -15.50 14.08
N ASP A 203 -22.08 -14.27 14.44
CA ASP A 203 -22.68 -13.55 15.56
C ASP A 203 -23.83 -12.63 15.11
N GLY A 204 -24.03 -12.48 13.79
CA GLY A 204 -25.15 -11.74 13.20
C GLY A 204 -25.08 -10.21 13.37
N ASN A 205 -24.01 -9.71 14.00
CA ASN A 205 -23.68 -8.31 14.19
C ASN A 205 -22.15 -8.13 14.12
N VAL A 206 -21.70 -7.05 13.49
CA VAL A 206 -20.31 -6.55 13.59
C VAL A 206 -20.32 -5.42 14.61
N GLU A 207 -20.58 -5.75 15.88
CA GLU A 207 -20.37 -4.77 16.94
C GLU A 207 -18.86 -4.71 17.25
N GLY A 208 -18.31 -3.50 17.27
CA GLY A 208 -16.96 -3.23 17.73
C GLY A 208 -15.84 -3.32 16.69
N ASP A 209 -14.82 -2.47 16.87
CA ASP A 209 -13.51 -2.67 16.24
C ASP A 209 -12.91 -3.95 16.86
N VAL A 210 -12.71 -5.00 16.07
CA VAL A 210 -12.16 -6.29 16.55
C VAL A 210 -10.75 -6.12 17.16
N ARG A 211 -10.10 -4.97 16.95
CA ARG A 211 -8.88 -4.59 17.66
C ARG A 211 -9.10 -4.44 19.17
N ASP A 212 -10.30 -4.05 19.61
CA ASP A 212 -10.59 -3.80 21.02
C ASP A 212 -11.04 -5.09 21.76
N GLU A 213 -11.76 -6.00 21.12
CA GLU A 213 -12.40 -7.16 21.80
C GLU A 213 -11.50 -8.33 22.20
N MET A 214 -10.22 -8.35 21.83
CA MET A 214 -9.27 -9.34 22.37
C MET A 214 -8.72 -8.93 23.76
N GLU A 215 -9.56 -8.32 24.62
CA GLU A 215 -9.23 -8.03 26.04
C GLU A 215 -9.81 -9.07 27.02
N ASP A 216 -10.71 -9.95 26.56
CA ASP A 216 -11.40 -10.92 27.42
C ASP A 216 -10.93 -12.39 27.26
N GLU A 217 -9.69 -12.62 26.79
CA GLU A 217 -8.97 -13.91 26.94
C GLU A 217 -7.50 -13.71 27.39
#